data_AF-A0A843FFF0-F1
#
_entry.id   AF-A0A843FFF0-F1
#
_cell.length_a   1.000
_cell.length_b   1.000
_cell.length_c   1.000
_cell.angle_alpha   90.00
_cell.angle_beta   90.00
_cell.angle_gamma   90.00
#
_symmetry.space_group_name_H-M   'P 1'
#
loop_
_entity.id
_entity.type
_entity.pdbx_description
1 polymer ?
#
loop_
_entity_poly.entity_id
_entity_poly.type
_entity_poly.pdbx_seq_one_letter_code
_entity_poly.pdbx_strand_id
1 'polypeptide(L)'
;IMGSKGVVIAGSGLGHINSPMIPLVKKATDAGIPVVMTSQCLNGRVNMNVYNTGRDLINAGAICVYDMLPETAYVKLKWALGKTNDPAEVREIMVTPLVGEMSDRREF
;
A
#
# COMPACT_ATOMS: atom_id res chain seq x y z
N ILE A 1 4.08 9.80 8.92
CA ILE A 1 3.92 9.79 7.44
C ILE A 1 4.78 10.89 6.82
N MET A 2 4.47 12.16 7.07
CA MET A 2 5.32 13.27 6.61
C MET A 2 6.76 13.13 7.13
N GLY A 3 7.75 13.40 6.26
CA GLY A 3 9.18 13.26 6.57
C GLY A 3 9.75 11.85 6.33
N SER A 4 8.94 10.87 5.95
CA SER A 4 9.39 9.54 5.52
C SER A 4 9.62 9.49 4.01
N LYS A 5 10.51 8.61 3.53
CA LYS A 5 10.67 8.33 2.09
C LYS A 5 9.55 7.45 1.50
N GLY A 6 8.83 6.74 2.36
CA GLY A 6 7.69 5.89 2.02
C GLY A 6 7.08 5.31 3.30
N VAL A 7 5.83 4.85 3.22
CA VAL A 7 5.09 4.30 4.35
C VAL A 7 4.37 3.02 3.94
N VAL A 8 4.44 1.99 4.79
CA VAL A 8 3.54 0.84 4.73
C VAL A 8 2.56 0.94 5.89
N ILE A 9 1.27 0.78 5.60
CA ILE A 9 0.19 0.78 6.58
C ILE A 9 -0.32 -0.65 6.71
N ALA A 10 -0.27 -1.20 7.93
CA ALA A 10 -1.05 -2.39 8.30
C ALA A 10 -2.47 -1.93 8.67
N GLY A 11 -3.34 -1.85 7.67
CA GLY A 11 -4.72 -1.38 7.82
C GLY A 11 -5.65 -2.44 8.39
N SER A 12 -6.88 -2.09 8.74
CA SER A 12 -7.86 -3.05 9.23
C SER A 12 -8.55 -3.82 8.09
N GLY A 13 -8.86 -5.11 8.31
CA GLY A 13 -9.69 -5.93 7.42
C GLY A 13 -9.22 -5.91 5.96
N LEU A 14 -10.06 -5.43 5.05
CA LEU A 14 -9.75 -5.34 3.60
C LEU A 14 -8.83 -4.17 3.22
N GLY A 15 -8.11 -3.58 4.18
CA GLY A 15 -7.18 -2.46 3.98
C GLY A 15 -7.82 -1.09 4.20
N HIS A 16 -8.25 -0.83 5.43
CA HIS A 16 -8.84 0.46 5.81
C HIS A 16 -8.04 1.15 6.91
N ILE A 17 -8.25 2.46 7.02
CA ILE A 17 -7.85 3.29 8.16
C ILE A 17 -9.04 4.14 8.62
N ASN A 18 -8.91 4.78 9.77
CA ASN A 18 -9.91 5.75 10.23
C ASN A 18 -9.99 6.94 9.25
N SER A 19 -11.20 7.34 8.83
CA SER A 19 -11.42 8.35 7.79
C SER A 19 -10.68 9.69 7.97
N PRO A 20 -10.50 10.25 9.19
CA PRO A 20 -9.72 11.47 9.41
C PRO A 20 -8.24 11.36 9.00
N MET A 21 -7.72 10.15 8.77
CA MET A 21 -6.36 9.93 8.29
C MET A 21 -6.25 10.04 6.75
N ILE A 22 -7.36 9.98 6.01
CA ILE A 22 -7.35 10.03 4.53
C ILE A 22 -6.73 11.33 4.00
N PRO A 23 -7.04 12.53 4.54
CA PRO A 23 -6.36 13.76 4.11
C PRO A 23 -4.84 13.73 4.31
N LEU A 24 -4.36 13.05 5.36
CA LEU A 24 -2.92 12.90 5.59
C LEU A 24 -2.27 11.94 4.57
N VAL A 25 -2.97 10.86 4.19
CA VAL A 25 -2.53 9.97 3.10
C VAL A 25 -2.44 10.75 1.80
N LYS A 26 -3.49 11.50 1.44
CA LYS A 26 -3.49 12.34 0.23
C LYS A 26 -2.36 13.36 0.24
N LYS A 27 -2.15 14.05 1.37
CA LYS A 27 -1.04 15.01 1.50
C LYS A 27 0.33 14.35 1.28
N ALA A 28 0.50 13.11 1.74
CA ALA A 28 1.76 12.40 1.59
C ALA A 28 2.01 11.96 0.15
N THR A 29 1.00 11.39 -0.51
CA THR A 29 1.09 10.95 -1.91
C THR A 29 1.25 12.14 -2.86
N ASP A 30 0.56 13.26 -2.62
CA ASP A 30 0.75 14.53 -3.35
C ASP A 30 2.19 15.08 -3.18
N ALA A 31 2.85 14.79 -2.05
CA ALA A 31 4.24 15.13 -1.80
C ALA A 31 5.24 14.09 -2.34
N GLY A 32 4.78 13.12 -3.12
CA GLY A 32 5.61 12.07 -3.71
C GLY A 32 6.05 10.98 -2.73
N ILE A 33 5.43 10.89 -1.54
CA ILE A 33 5.71 9.82 -0.56
C ILE A 33 4.82 8.62 -0.90
N PRO A 34 5.37 7.46 -1.31
CA PRO A 34 4.57 6.28 -1.58
C PRO A 34 3.91 5.77 -0.29
N VAL A 35 2.60 5.56 -0.33
CA VAL A 35 1.82 5.00 0.78
C VAL A 35 1.25 3.66 0.35
N VAL A 36 1.75 2.58 0.93
CA VAL A 36 1.36 1.20 0.61
C VAL A 36 0.38 0.68 1.65
N MET A 37 -0.74 0.12 1.20
CA MET A 37 -1.79 -0.44 2.05
C MET A 37 -1.69 -1.97 2.10
N THR A 38 -1.55 -2.50 3.31
CA THR A 38 -1.63 -3.93 3.66
C THR A 38 -2.71 -4.14 4.71
N SER A 39 -2.88 -5.37 5.21
CA SER A 39 -3.82 -5.69 6.28
C SER A 39 -3.10 -6.16 7.55
N GLN A 40 -3.59 -5.75 8.72
CA GLN A 40 -3.27 -6.34 10.02
C GLN A 40 -3.72 -7.81 10.11
N CYS A 41 -4.71 -8.20 9.30
CA CYS A 41 -5.12 -9.58 9.16
C CYS A 41 -4.11 -10.29 8.25
N LEU A 42 -3.16 -11.02 8.84
CA LEU A 42 -2.10 -11.73 8.10
C LEU A 42 -2.67 -12.69 7.04
N ASN A 43 -3.81 -13.30 7.37
CA ASN A 43 -4.60 -14.08 6.42
C ASN A 43 -5.67 -13.18 5.81
N GLY A 44 -5.52 -12.89 4.53
CA GLY A 44 -6.55 -12.29 3.70
C GLY A 44 -5.96 -11.66 2.44
N ARG A 45 -6.80 -10.89 1.76
CA ARG A 45 -6.40 -10.01 0.67
C ARG A 45 -7.03 -8.65 0.90
N VAL A 46 -6.23 -7.60 0.78
CA VAL A 46 -6.73 -6.23 0.72
C VAL A 46 -7.59 -6.05 -0.53
N ASN A 47 -8.77 -5.48 -0.36
CA ASN A 47 -9.63 -5.07 -1.45
C ASN A 47 -10.30 -3.73 -1.10
N MET A 48 -9.61 -2.66 -1.47
CA MET A 48 -10.07 -1.29 -1.22
C MET A 48 -11.26 -0.87 -2.09
N ASN A 49 -11.74 -1.69 -3.03
CA ASN A 49 -12.89 -1.35 -3.86
C ASN A 49 -14.24 -1.64 -3.20
N VAL A 50 -14.29 -2.42 -2.12
CA VAL A 50 -15.54 -2.88 -1.51
C VAL A 50 -16.26 -1.74 -0.77
N TYR A 51 -15.55 -1.04 0.12
CA TYR A 51 -16.12 -0.01 0.99
C TYR A 51 -15.67 1.41 0.60
N ASN A 52 -16.46 2.42 0.98
CA ASN A 52 -16.18 3.83 0.69
C ASN A 52 -14.77 4.25 1.14
N THR A 53 -14.40 3.93 2.38
CA THR A 53 -13.09 4.29 2.95
C THR A 53 -11.92 3.72 2.15
N GLY A 54 -12.06 2.54 1.55
CA GLY A 54 -11.05 1.98 0.65
C GLY A 54 -10.97 2.75 -0.66
N ARG A 55 -12.12 3.11 -1.27
CA ARG A 55 -12.14 3.92 -2.50
C ARG A 55 -11.57 5.31 -2.27
N ASP A 56 -11.84 5.91 -1.11
CA ASP A 56 -11.26 7.19 -0.72
C ASP A 56 -9.73 7.09 -0.58
N LEU A 57 -9.20 5.98 -0.08
CA LEU A 57 -7.76 5.71 -0.02
C LEU A 57 -7.13 5.56 -1.41
N ILE A 58 -7.81 4.86 -2.33
CA ILE A 58 -7.38 4.76 -3.74
C ILE A 58 -7.32 6.16 -4.36
N ASN A 59 -8.37 6.97 -4.19
CA ASN A 59 -8.41 8.34 -4.68
C ASN A 59 -7.37 9.25 -4.02
N ALA A 60 -7.00 8.95 -2.77
CA ALA A 60 -5.90 9.59 -2.06
C ALA A 60 -4.52 9.09 -2.51
N GLY A 61 -4.42 8.18 -3.49
CA GLY A 61 -3.15 7.70 -4.06
C GLY A 61 -2.50 6.54 -3.30
N ALA A 62 -3.20 5.88 -2.38
CA ALA A 62 -2.68 4.71 -1.69
C ALA A 62 -2.49 3.53 -2.66
N ILE A 63 -1.41 2.77 -2.47
CA ILE A 63 -1.02 1.64 -3.30
C ILE A 63 -1.58 0.36 -2.66
N CYS A 64 -2.48 -0.34 -3.35
CA CYS A 64 -2.95 -1.65 -2.92
C CYS A 64 -1.92 -2.73 -3.28
N VAL A 65 -1.50 -3.55 -2.31
CA VAL A 65 -0.61 -4.70 -2.56
C VAL A 65 -1.26 -6.05 -2.19
N TYR A 66 -2.59 -6.10 -2.31
CA TYR A 66 -3.38 -7.33 -2.24
C TYR A 66 -3.11 -8.19 -0.99
N ASP A 67 -2.53 -9.38 -1.18
CA ASP A 67 -2.26 -10.38 -0.15
C ASP A 67 -0.81 -10.39 0.32
N MET A 68 -0.02 -9.37 -0.05
CA MET A 68 1.34 -9.20 0.45
C MET A 68 1.35 -8.97 1.97
N LEU A 69 2.20 -9.71 2.68
CA LEU A 69 2.39 -9.51 4.12
C LEU A 69 2.90 -8.09 4.42
N PRO A 70 2.46 -7.46 5.53
CA PRO A 70 2.94 -6.14 5.93
C PRO A 70 4.47 -6.01 5.98
N GLU A 71 5.15 -7.01 6.54
CA GLU A 71 6.60 -7.05 6.68
C GLU A 71 7.29 -7.20 5.32
N THR A 72 6.73 -8.02 4.43
CA THR A 72 7.23 -8.19 3.06
C THR A 72 7.05 -6.91 2.25
N ALA A 73 5.90 -6.24 2.37
CA ALA A 73 5.66 -4.94 1.75
C ALA A 73 6.63 -3.87 2.28
N TYR A 74 6.96 -3.90 3.57
CA TYR A 74 7.94 -2.99 4.16
C TYR A 74 9.35 -3.19 3.58
N VAL A 75 9.80 -4.44 3.48
CA VAL A 75 11.10 -4.77 2.86
C VAL A 75 11.10 -4.43 1.37
N LYS A 76 10.03 -4.75 0.63
CA LYS A 76 9.91 -4.45 -0.79
C LYS A 76 9.90 -2.94 -1.05
N LEU A 77 9.21 -2.15 -0.23
CA LEU A 77 9.22 -0.70 -0.34
C LEU A 77 10.61 -0.10 -0.10
N LYS A 78 11.34 -0.60 0.91
CA LYS A 78 12.74 -0.21 1.12
C LYS A 78 13.62 -0.51 -0.09
N TRP A 79 13.45 -1.69 -0.68
CA TRP A 79 14.17 -2.09 -1.88
C TRP A 79 13.83 -1.21 -3.07
N ALA A 80 12.54 -0.95 -3.31
CA ALA A 80 12.05 -0.09 -4.39
C ALA A 80 12.61 1.34 -4.29
N LEU A 81 12.59 1.93 -3.09
CA LEU A 81 13.19 3.25 -2.80
C LEU A 81 14.71 3.27 -2.92
N GLY A 82 15.37 2.11 -2.90
CA GLY A 82 16.79 1.96 -3.22
C GLY A 82 17.07 1.87 -4.73
N LYS A 83 16.05 1.65 -5.56
CA LYS A 83 16.17 1.57 -7.03
C LYS A 83 15.83 2.88 -7.71
N THR A 84 14.87 3.62 -7.19
CA THR A 84 14.39 4.85 -7.81
C THR A 84 13.84 5.82 -6.77
N ASN A 85 13.85 7.12 -7.12
CA ASN A 85 13.17 8.18 -6.37
C ASN A 85 11.89 8.65 -7.07
N ASP A 86 11.54 8.10 -8.24
CA ASP A 86 10.29 8.41 -8.93
C ASP A 86 9.13 7.66 -8.24
N PRO A 87 8.15 8.38 -7.65
CA PRO A 87 7.01 7.74 -6.98
C PRO A 87 6.18 6.86 -7.91
N ALA A 88 6.09 7.17 -9.20
CA ALA A 88 5.36 6.35 -10.17
C ALA A 88 6.08 5.02 -10.39
N GLU A 89 7.41 5.05 -10.52
CA GLU A 89 8.22 3.86 -10.70
C GLU A 89 8.25 2.99 -9.43
N VAL A 90 8.27 3.61 -8.23
CA VAL A 90 8.07 2.89 -6.95
C VAL A 90 6.71 2.20 -6.94
N ARG A 91 5.64 2.87 -7.36
CA ARG A 91 4.30 2.28 -7.43
C ARG A 91 4.30 1.06 -8.34
N GLU A 92 4.88 1.16 -9.54
CA GLU A 92 4.95 0.04 -10.49
C GLU A 92 5.72 -1.15 -9.91
N ILE A 93 6.85 -0.92 -9.24
CA ILE A 93 7.58 -1.97 -8.52
C ILE A 93 6.68 -2.63 -7.47
N MET A 94 5.98 -1.84 -6.66
CA MET A 94 5.17 -2.37 -5.57
C MET A 94 4.03 -3.26 -6.07
N VAL A 95 3.38 -2.90 -7.19
CA VAL A 95 2.25 -3.64 -7.77
C VAL A 95 2.63 -4.74 -8.77
N THR A 96 3.92 -4.90 -9.08
CA THR A 96 4.44 -6.00 -9.90
C THR A 96 4.90 -7.17 -9.03
N PRO A 97 4.38 -8.40 -9.19
CA PRO A 97 4.88 -9.57 -8.48
C PRO A 97 6.30 -9.92 -8.96
N LEU A 98 7.25 -10.12 -8.05
CA LEU A 98 8.65 -10.38 -8.41
C LEU A 98 9.12 -11.79 -8.03
N VAL A 99 8.70 -12.29 -6.87
CA VAL A 99 9.21 -13.53 -6.26
C VAL A 99 8.09 -14.36 -5.60
N GLY A 100 6.83 -14.10 -5.96
CA GLY A 100 5.65 -14.76 -5.37
C GLY A 100 5.16 -14.12 -4.08
N GLU A 101 5.55 -12.88 -3.81
CA GLU A 101 5.18 -12.14 -2.61
C GLU A 101 3.73 -11.62 -2.60
N MET A 102 3.06 -11.67 -3.75
CA MET A 102 1.63 -11.35 -3.89
C MET A 102 1.04 -12.08 -5.10
N SER A 103 -0.27 -12.27 -5.07
CA SER A 103 -1.04 -12.91 -6.11
C SER A 103 -2.34 -12.14 -6.41
N ASP A 104 -2.82 -12.27 -7.64
CA ASP A 104 -4.14 -11.79 -8.03
C ASP A 104 -5.27 -12.77 -7.65
N ARG A 105 -4.93 -13.99 -7.23
CA ARG A 105 -5.85 -15.03 -6.79
C ARG A 105 -5.25 -15.84 -5.64
N ARG A 106 -6.05 -16.08 -4.60
CA ARG A 106 -5.70 -17.09 -3.59
C ARG A 106 -6.04 -18.48 -4.10
N GLU A 107 -5.03 -19.33 -4.11
CA GLU A 107 -5.19 -20.78 -4.12
C GLU A 107 -5.11 -21.24 -2.66
N PHE A 108 -5.99 -22.17 -2.30
CA PHE A 108 -6.33 -22.51 -0.91
C PHE A 108 -5.16 -23.07 -0.11
#